data_AF-Q0FWL1-F1
#
_entry.id   AF-Q0FWL1-F1
#
_cell.length_a   1.000
_cell.length_b   1.000
_cell.length_c   1.000
_cell.angle_alpha   90.00
_cell.angle_beta   90.00
_cell.angle_gamma   90.00
#
_symmetry.space_group_name_H-M   'P 1'
#
loop_
_entity.id
_entity.type
_entity.pdbx_description
1 polymer ?
#
loop_
_entity_poly.entity_id
_entity_poly.type
_entity_poly.pdbx_seq_one_letter_code
_entity_poly.pdbx_strand_id
1 'polypeptide(L)'
;MRGTDRGLRIKTRRGRGGAVEEIRFHDVTMEGVQTAFAANGHYFCDPDGHAPWVQDRAPAPVGTGTPHVGSIAISDVQISGLAHALGAFLGLAEAPFGPITLERVRVVSHDPAARPAPPLMAAGITPLRHAGLLAEQAEVIALGLQIQPGGLTAADALETARAPERQ
;
A
#
# COMPACT_ATOMS: atom_id res chain seq x y z
N MET A 1 18.46 -2.78 -4.71
CA MET A 1 18.07 -2.93 -3.28
C MET A 1 18.10 -4.41 -2.91
N ARG A 2 18.55 -4.77 -1.70
CA ARG A 2 18.70 -6.17 -1.26
C ARG A 2 18.19 -6.36 0.17
N GLY A 3 17.37 -7.38 0.41
CA GLY A 3 16.90 -7.82 1.74
C GLY A 3 16.12 -6.78 2.54
N THR A 4 15.44 -5.83 1.87
CA THR A 4 14.76 -4.73 2.55
C THR A 4 13.35 -5.09 3.00
N ASP A 5 12.88 -4.48 4.09
CA ASP A 5 11.45 -4.52 4.46
C ASP A 5 10.61 -3.90 3.34
N ARG A 6 10.95 -2.67 2.91
CA ARG A 6 10.29 -1.99 1.78
C ARG A 6 11.26 -1.61 0.67
N GLY A 7 10.76 -1.59 -0.56
CA GLY A 7 11.42 -0.94 -1.68
C GLY A 7 11.20 0.57 -1.63
N LEU A 8 10.05 1.04 -2.13
CA LEU A 8 9.57 2.40 -1.94
C LEU A 8 8.60 2.44 -0.76
N ARG A 9 8.78 3.42 0.15
CA ARG A 9 7.91 3.60 1.31
C ARG A 9 7.54 5.06 1.54
N ILE A 10 6.26 5.37 1.37
CA ILE A 10 5.64 6.62 1.79
C ILE A 10 4.86 6.36 3.08
N LYS A 11 5.13 7.15 4.12
CA LYS A 11 4.48 6.99 5.43
C LYS A 11 4.02 8.35 5.96
N THR A 12 2.73 8.46 6.22
CA THR A 12 2.14 9.64 6.84
C THR A 12 0.93 9.24 7.69
N ARG A 13 0.29 10.23 8.29
CA ARG A 13 -0.98 10.10 8.99
C ARG A 13 -1.61 11.47 9.22
N ARG A 14 -2.88 11.47 9.60
CA ARG A 14 -3.54 12.66 10.15
C ARG A 14 -2.65 13.30 11.23
N GLY A 15 -2.71 14.62 11.32
CA GLY A 15 -1.90 15.43 12.24
C GLY A 15 -0.49 15.75 11.74
N ARG A 16 0.01 15.10 10.67
CA ARG A 16 1.32 15.44 10.10
C ARG A 16 1.26 16.56 9.06
N GLY A 17 0.14 16.68 8.33
CA GLY A 17 0.02 17.64 7.24
C GLY A 17 1.10 17.48 6.18
N GLY A 18 1.38 18.56 5.47
CA GLY A 18 2.41 18.63 4.44
C GLY A 18 2.02 17.92 3.14
N ALA A 19 2.92 17.99 2.17
CA ALA A 19 2.74 17.40 0.85
C ALA A 19 3.95 16.55 0.45
N VAL A 20 3.67 15.40 -0.17
CA VAL A 20 4.65 14.56 -0.86
C VAL A 20 4.06 14.22 -2.22
N GLU A 21 4.65 14.76 -3.29
CA GLU A 21 4.17 14.59 -4.65
C GLU A 21 5.35 14.61 -5.64
N GLU A 22 5.07 14.29 -6.89
CA GLU A 22 6.06 14.22 -7.98
C GLU A 22 7.22 13.24 -7.72
N ILE A 23 6.92 12.15 -7.00
CA ILE A 23 7.91 11.11 -6.71
C ILE A 23 8.16 10.27 -7.95
N ARG A 24 9.44 10.10 -8.31
CA ARG A 24 9.86 9.20 -9.40
C ARG A 24 10.76 8.10 -8.85
N PHE A 25 10.38 6.85 -9.11
CA PHE A 25 11.11 5.66 -8.71
C PHE A 25 11.33 4.79 -9.95
N HIS A 26 12.54 4.82 -10.50
CA HIS A 26 12.82 4.22 -11.80
C HIS A 26 14.14 3.46 -11.83
N ASP A 27 14.22 2.46 -12.72
CA ASP A 27 15.43 1.67 -12.98
C ASP A 27 15.99 1.00 -11.71
N VAL A 28 15.15 0.18 -11.07
CA VAL A 28 15.48 -0.45 -9.79
C VAL A 28 15.36 -1.96 -9.87
N THR A 29 16.44 -2.65 -9.45
CA THR A 29 16.38 -4.08 -9.14
C THR A 29 16.25 -4.29 -7.63
N MET A 30 15.28 -5.09 -7.21
CA MET A 30 15.05 -5.50 -5.83
C MET A 30 15.23 -7.02 -5.68
N GLU A 31 15.94 -7.44 -4.65
CA GLU A 31 16.14 -8.86 -4.33
C GLU A 31 15.81 -9.11 -2.85
N GLY A 32 14.89 -10.04 -2.59
CA GLY A 32 14.46 -10.39 -1.23
C GLY A 32 13.71 -9.26 -0.52
N VAL A 33 12.97 -8.43 -1.25
CA VAL A 33 12.14 -7.37 -0.64
C VAL A 33 10.86 -7.97 -0.05
N GLN A 34 10.45 -7.48 1.13
CA GLN A 34 9.21 -7.96 1.72
C GLN A 34 7.97 -7.37 1.04
N THR A 35 7.81 -6.04 1.06
CA THR A 35 6.78 -5.33 0.30
C THR A 35 7.42 -4.32 -0.64
N ALA A 36 7.27 -4.48 -1.96
CA ALA A 36 8.04 -3.67 -2.91
C ALA A 36 7.63 -2.18 -2.89
N PHE A 37 6.33 -1.89 -2.92
CA PHE A 37 5.82 -0.51 -2.85
C PHE A 37 4.79 -0.37 -1.73
N ALA A 38 5.00 0.60 -0.84
CA ALA A 38 4.11 0.85 0.28
C ALA A 38 3.80 2.35 0.42
N ALA A 39 2.52 2.71 0.44
CA ALA A 39 2.05 4.02 0.87
C ALA A 39 1.03 3.85 1.99
N ASN A 40 1.24 4.53 3.12
CA ASN A 40 0.41 4.33 4.33
C ASN A 40 0.03 5.68 4.96
N GLY A 41 -1.27 5.99 4.98
CA GLY A 41 -1.90 7.12 5.66
C GLY A 41 -2.33 6.84 7.11
N HIS A 42 -2.17 5.62 7.61
CA HIS A 42 -2.54 5.22 8.98
C HIS A 42 -1.32 4.71 9.76
N TYR A 43 -0.16 5.35 9.60
CA TYR A 43 1.10 4.88 10.15
C TYR A 43 1.12 4.84 11.69
N PHE A 44 1.32 3.65 12.29
CA PHE A 44 1.10 3.45 13.72
C PHE A 44 2.34 3.46 14.64
N CYS A 45 3.55 3.71 14.12
CA CYS A 45 4.78 3.51 14.90
C CYS A 45 5.17 4.71 15.78
N ASP A 46 4.36 5.75 15.82
CA ASP A 46 4.52 6.86 16.76
C ASP A 46 3.80 6.50 18.08
N PRO A 47 4.06 7.17 19.22
CA PRO A 47 3.50 6.80 20.54
C PRO A 47 1.98 6.69 20.59
N ASP A 48 1.28 7.51 19.81
CA ASP A 48 -0.17 7.58 19.65
C ASP A 48 -0.65 6.94 18.35
N GLY A 49 0.19 6.15 17.68
CA GLY A 49 -0.10 5.58 16.36
C GLY A 49 -1.31 4.65 16.32
N HIS A 50 -1.67 4.06 17.46
CA HIS A 50 -2.87 3.24 17.61
C HIS A 50 -4.11 4.01 18.08
N ALA A 51 -4.01 5.33 18.27
CA ALA A 51 -5.14 6.14 18.69
C ALA A 51 -6.27 6.11 17.63
N PRO A 52 -7.55 6.18 18.04
CA PRO A 52 -8.68 6.11 17.12
C PRO A 52 -8.60 7.14 15.99
N TRP A 53 -8.21 8.38 16.28
CA TRP A 53 -8.11 9.44 15.28
C TRP A 53 -7.03 9.17 14.20
N VAL A 54 -6.06 8.28 14.47
CA VAL A 54 -5.07 7.82 13.48
C VAL A 54 -5.58 6.60 12.71
N GLN A 55 -6.29 5.68 13.37
CA GLN A 55 -6.68 4.38 12.81
C GLN A 55 -8.11 4.32 12.26
N ASP A 56 -8.97 5.30 12.51
CA ASP A 56 -10.32 5.34 11.94
C ASP A 56 -10.26 5.45 10.42
N ARG A 57 -11.02 4.61 9.73
CA ARG A 57 -11.11 4.58 8.26
C ARG A 57 -12.25 5.44 7.72
N ALA A 58 -13.11 5.98 8.58
CA ALA A 58 -14.11 6.96 8.18
C ALA A 58 -13.45 8.27 7.72
N PRO A 59 -14.12 9.03 6.82
CA PRO A 59 -13.66 10.37 6.45
C PRO A 59 -13.60 11.30 7.66
N ALA A 60 -12.54 12.10 7.74
CA ALA A 60 -12.38 13.17 8.73
C ALA A 60 -12.39 14.56 8.05
N PRO A 61 -12.59 15.66 8.79
CA PRO A 61 -12.44 17.01 8.24
C PRO A 61 -11.04 17.24 7.69
N VAL A 62 -10.95 17.81 6.48
CA VAL A 62 -9.67 18.19 5.86
C VAL A 62 -9.17 19.50 6.50
N GLY A 63 -7.89 19.53 6.87
CA GLY A 63 -7.25 20.71 7.43
C GLY A 63 -5.73 20.68 7.30
N THR A 64 -5.03 21.57 8.02
CA THR A 64 -3.56 21.68 7.97
C THR A 64 -2.84 20.40 8.42
N GLY A 65 -3.49 19.55 9.21
CA GLY A 65 -2.98 18.25 9.63
C GLY A 65 -3.27 17.11 8.64
N THR A 66 -4.04 17.33 7.57
CA THR A 66 -4.33 16.31 6.56
C THR A 66 -3.17 16.28 5.55
N PRO A 67 -2.41 15.17 5.47
CA PRO A 67 -1.29 15.09 4.54
C PRO A 67 -1.79 14.91 3.10
N HIS A 68 -1.12 15.56 2.16
CA HIS A 68 -1.28 15.30 0.73
C HIS A 68 -0.21 14.32 0.25
N VAL A 69 -0.64 13.22 -0.38
CA VAL A 69 0.25 12.31 -1.11
C VAL A 69 -0.22 12.27 -2.56
N GLY A 70 0.46 13.04 -3.39
CA GLY A 70 0.12 13.25 -4.79
C GLY A 70 0.79 12.21 -5.70
N SER A 71 1.26 12.67 -6.85
CA SER A 71 1.74 11.79 -7.92
C SER A 71 2.98 10.97 -7.53
N ILE A 72 2.93 9.67 -7.84
CA ILE A 72 4.05 8.73 -7.69
C ILE A 72 4.17 7.93 -8.99
N ALA A 73 5.30 8.05 -9.68
CA ALA A 73 5.60 7.30 -10.89
C ALA A 73 6.66 6.23 -10.61
N ILE A 74 6.28 4.96 -10.83
CA ILE A 74 7.14 3.79 -10.66
C ILE A 74 7.35 3.15 -12.04
N SER A 75 8.59 3.07 -12.49
CA SER A 75 8.90 2.44 -13.78
C SER A 75 10.14 1.55 -13.76
N ASP A 76 10.20 0.58 -14.66
CA ASP A 76 11.43 -0.19 -14.92
C ASP A 76 11.97 -0.88 -13.66
N VAL A 77 11.11 -1.64 -12.99
CA VAL A 77 11.46 -2.34 -11.74
C VAL A 77 11.44 -3.85 -11.93
N GLN A 78 12.50 -4.53 -11.51
CA GLN A 78 12.56 -5.99 -11.44
C GLN A 78 12.69 -6.44 -9.98
N ILE A 79 11.89 -7.43 -9.58
CA ILE A 79 11.83 -7.90 -8.20
C ILE A 79 12.02 -9.42 -8.17
N SER A 80 13.02 -9.91 -7.47
CA SER A 80 13.21 -11.34 -7.17
C SER A 80 13.06 -11.61 -5.68
N GLY A 81 12.50 -12.77 -5.33
CA GLY A 81 12.27 -13.15 -3.93
C GLY A 81 11.27 -12.25 -3.19
N LEU A 82 10.18 -11.83 -3.83
CA LEU A 82 9.13 -11.03 -3.17
C LEU A 82 8.44 -11.84 -2.05
N ALA A 83 8.29 -11.27 -0.85
CA ALA A 83 7.69 -12.00 0.29
C ALA A 83 6.18 -11.74 0.46
N HIS A 84 5.75 -10.48 0.60
CA HIS A 84 4.41 -10.14 1.08
C HIS A 84 3.50 -9.57 -0.01
N ALA A 85 3.90 -8.47 -0.65
CA ALA A 85 3.06 -7.79 -1.66
C ALA A 85 3.87 -6.95 -2.64
N LEU A 86 3.46 -6.93 -3.92
CA LEU A 86 4.03 -6.04 -4.93
C LEU A 86 3.73 -4.58 -4.57
N GLY A 87 2.48 -4.28 -4.20
CA GLY A 87 2.06 -2.95 -3.81
C GLY A 87 0.96 -2.98 -2.76
N ALA A 88 1.10 -2.16 -1.72
CA ALA A 88 0.08 -1.94 -0.73
C ALA A 88 -0.08 -0.43 -0.50
N PHE A 89 -1.22 0.12 -0.92
CA PHE A 89 -1.50 1.55 -0.86
C PHE A 89 -2.76 1.78 -0.03
N LEU A 90 -2.60 2.43 1.12
CA LEU A 90 -3.69 2.80 2.00
C LEU A 90 -3.64 4.31 2.22
N GLY A 91 -4.55 5.03 1.55
CA GLY A 91 -4.70 6.48 1.72
C GLY A 91 -5.64 6.85 2.85
N LEU A 92 -6.13 8.09 2.82
CA LEU A 92 -7.17 8.57 3.74
C LEU A 92 -8.49 8.72 2.97
N ALA A 93 -9.62 8.41 3.60
CA ALA A 93 -10.92 8.53 2.95
C ALA A 93 -11.26 9.97 2.51
N GLU A 94 -10.84 10.96 3.28
CA GLU A 94 -10.98 12.38 2.95
C GLU A 94 -9.89 12.94 2.03
N ALA A 95 -8.79 12.20 1.84
CA ALA A 95 -7.66 12.60 1.01
C ALA A 95 -6.99 11.35 0.40
N PRO A 96 -7.60 10.76 -0.65
CA PRO A 96 -7.04 9.59 -1.30
C PRO A 96 -5.63 9.85 -1.84
N PHE A 97 -4.77 8.83 -1.83
CA PHE A 97 -3.41 8.96 -2.37
C PHE A 97 -3.40 8.83 -3.88
N GLY A 98 -2.45 9.50 -4.52
CA GLY A 98 -2.13 9.29 -5.93
C GLY A 98 -2.37 10.51 -6.84
N PRO A 99 -2.28 10.30 -8.16
CA PRO A 99 -2.21 8.99 -8.82
C PRO A 99 -0.86 8.26 -8.59
N ILE A 100 -0.93 6.95 -8.38
CA ILE A 100 0.23 6.05 -8.31
C ILE A 100 0.29 5.25 -9.61
N THR A 101 1.25 5.57 -10.47
CA THR A 101 1.40 4.94 -11.79
C THR A 101 2.50 3.90 -11.76
N LEU A 102 2.21 2.69 -12.26
CA LEU A 102 3.18 1.60 -12.40
C LEU A 102 3.30 1.19 -13.87
N GLU A 103 4.53 1.19 -14.37
CA GLU A 103 4.84 0.81 -15.75
C GLU A 103 6.10 -0.08 -15.80
N ARG A 104 6.09 -1.15 -16.61
CA ARG A 104 7.27 -2.06 -16.75
C ARG A 104 7.82 -2.55 -15.40
N VAL A 105 6.91 -2.87 -14.47
CA VAL A 105 7.22 -3.49 -13.17
C VAL A 105 7.01 -5.00 -13.27
N ARG A 106 8.02 -5.79 -12.88
CA ARG A 106 7.99 -7.25 -13.00
C ARG A 106 8.46 -7.94 -11.72
N VAL A 107 7.64 -8.87 -11.22
CA VAL A 107 8.06 -9.86 -10.22
C VAL A 107 8.62 -11.07 -10.98
N VAL A 108 9.91 -11.32 -10.82
CA VAL A 108 10.66 -12.44 -11.40
C VAL A 108 10.46 -13.70 -10.56
N SER A 109 10.45 -13.58 -9.24
CA SER A 109 10.23 -14.70 -8.32
C SER A 109 9.67 -14.26 -6.97
N HIS A 110 9.05 -15.21 -6.29
CA HIS A 110 8.58 -15.07 -4.91
C HIS A 110 9.52 -15.82 -3.96
N ASP A 111 9.63 -15.34 -2.71
CA ASP A 111 10.36 -16.06 -1.67
C ASP A 111 9.54 -17.28 -1.21
N PRO A 112 10.02 -18.52 -1.43
CA PRO A 112 9.29 -19.72 -1.04
C PRO A 112 9.11 -19.85 0.48
N ALA A 113 10.03 -19.30 1.28
CA ALA A 113 10.03 -19.36 2.74
C ALA A 113 9.17 -18.28 3.41
N ALA A 114 8.67 -17.30 2.62
CA ALA A 114 7.86 -16.20 3.15
C ALA A 114 6.63 -16.71 3.89
N ARG A 115 6.35 -16.13 5.06
CA ARG A 115 5.12 -16.34 5.83
C ARG A 115 4.23 -15.11 5.71
N PRO A 116 2.89 -15.25 5.70
CA PRO A 116 2.00 -14.10 5.62
C PRO A 116 2.27 -13.09 6.73
N ALA A 117 2.39 -11.81 6.37
CA ALA A 117 2.58 -10.71 7.31
C ALA A 117 1.89 -9.43 6.81
N PRO A 118 1.51 -8.49 7.70
CA PRO A 118 0.92 -7.22 7.28
C PRO A 118 1.87 -6.41 6.39
N PRO A 119 1.48 -6.06 5.14
CA PRO A 119 2.33 -5.26 4.25
C PRO A 119 2.45 -3.80 4.72
N LEU A 120 1.56 -3.33 5.60
CA LEU A 120 1.54 -1.96 6.12
C LEU A 120 1.53 -1.95 7.64
N MET A 121 2.17 -0.92 8.20
CA MET A 121 2.17 -0.62 9.63
C MET A 121 0.95 0.23 10.00
N ALA A 122 -0.22 -0.37 9.87
CA ALA A 122 -1.51 0.18 10.26
C ALA A 122 -2.31 -0.93 10.97
N ALA A 123 -3.25 -0.55 11.84
CA ALA A 123 -4.12 -1.51 12.51
C ALA A 123 -5.11 -2.13 11.51
N GLY A 124 -5.50 -3.39 11.76
CA GLY A 124 -6.53 -4.08 10.97
C GLY A 124 -6.11 -4.51 9.56
N ILE A 125 -4.80 -4.49 9.26
CA ILE A 125 -4.26 -4.93 7.97
C ILE A 125 -4.18 -6.45 7.91
N THR A 126 -4.77 -7.03 6.86
CA THR A 126 -4.74 -8.47 6.60
C THR A 126 -3.31 -8.92 6.31
N PRO A 127 -2.80 -9.98 6.95
CA PRO A 127 -1.50 -10.56 6.59
C PRO A 127 -1.51 -11.11 5.15
N LEU A 128 -0.53 -10.72 4.35
CA LEU A 128 -0.41 -11.10 2.95
C LEU A 128 0.86 -11.92 2.68
N ARG A 129 0.78 -12.79 1.68
CA ARG A 129 1.91 -13.53 1.12
C ARG A 129 1.79 -13.51 -0.39
N HIS A 130 2.86 -13.10 -1.07
CA HIS A 130 2.95 -13.08 -2.55
C HIS A 130 1.81 -12.34 -3.24
N ALA A 131 1.26 -11.32 -2.58
CA ALA A 131 0.16 -10.55 -3.13
C ALA A 131 0.64 -9.61 -4.24
N GLY A 132 -0.28 -9.23 -5.13
CA GLY A 132 -0.08 -8.28 -6.20
C GLY A 132 -0.18 -6.83 -5.71
N LEU A 133 -0.94 -6.02 -6.44
CA LEU A 133 -1.23 -4.63 -6.07
C LEU A 133 -2.57 -4.60 -5.33
N LEU A 134 -2.60 -4.02 -4.14
CA LEU A 134 -3.81 -3.73 -3.39
C LEU A 134 -3.85 -2.25 -3.03
N ALA A 135 -5.04 -1.65 -3.11
CA ALA A 135 -5.24 -0.24 -2.89
C ALA A 135 -6.58 0.01 -2.19
N GLU A 136 -6.53 0.84 -1.15
CA GLU A 136 -7.69 1.40 -0.47
C GLU A 136 -7.51 2.91 -0.36
N GLN A 137 -8.54 3.67 -0.72
CA GLN A 137 -8.50 5.14 -0.77
C GLN A 137 -7.24 5.65 -1.50
N ALA A 138 -6.89 5.02 -2.62
CA ALA A 138 -5.75 5.39 -3.45
C ALA A 138 -6.09 5.16 -4.92
N GLU A 139 -5.72 6.12 -5.76
CA GLU A 139 -5.80 6.01 -7.21
C GLU A 139 -4.54 5.32 -7.74
N VAL A 140 -4.70 4.14 -8.33
CA VAL A 140 -3.60 3.34 -8.87
C VAL A 140 -3.84 3.07 -10.36
N ILE A 141 -2.83 3.38 -11.17
CA ILE A 141 -2.84 3.18 -12.62
C ILE A 141 -1.73 2.18 -12.94
N ALA A 142 -2.09 0.92 -13.20
CA ALA A 142 -1.13 -0.15 -13.41
C ALA A 142 -1.15 -0.65 -14.87
N LEU A 143 -0.10 -0.35 -15.62
CA LEU A 143 0.01 -0.71 -17.04
C LEU A 143 0.57 -2.13 -17.17
N GLY A 144 -0.27 -3.07 -17.61
CA GLY A 144 0.11 -4.48 -17.79
C GLY A 144 0.16 -5.31 -16.50
N LEU A 145 -0.37 -4.76 -15.40
CA LEU A 145 -0.58 -5.46 -14.13
C LEU A 145 -2.05 -5.41 -13.76
N GLN A 146 -2.50 -6.33 -12.90
CA GLN A 146 -3.86 -6.31 -12.36
C GLN A 146 -3.82 -5.82 -10.92
N ILE A 147 -4.71 -4.88 -10.60
CA ILE A 147 -5.02 -4.55 -9.21
C ILE A 147 -5.88 -5.69 -8.69
N GLN A 148 -5.45 -6.31 -7.59
CA GLN A 148 -6.17 -7.44 -7.01
C GLN A 148 -7.52 -6.94 -6.45
N PRO A 149 -8.63 -7.64 -6.70
CA PRO A 149 -9.90 -7.32 -6.08
C PRO A 149 -9.84 -7.63 -4.57
N GLY A 150 -10.48 -6.77 -3.76
CA GLY A 150 -10.49 -6.85 -2.30
C GLY A 150 -9.61 -5.76 -1.63
N GLY A 151 -9.76 -5.64 -0.31
CA GLY A 151 -9.06 -4.63 0.49
C GLY A 151 -7.81 -5.13 1.21
N LEU A 152 -6.98 -4.17 1.62
CA LEU A 152 -5.88 -4.32 2.57
C LEU A 152 -6.37 -4.58 4.01
N THR A 153 -7.58 -4.13 4.34
CA THR A 153 -8.18 -4.17 5.66
C THR A 153 -9.28 -5.23 5.72
N ALA A 154 -9.47 -5.81 6.91
CA ALA A 154 -10.40 -6.92 7.11
C ALA A 154 -11.89 -6.58 6.85
N ALA A 155 -12.26 -5.29 6.74
CA ALA A 155 -13.64 -4.88 6.47
C ALA A 155 -14.09 -5.27 5.06
N ASP A 156 -13.21 -5.17 4.05
CA ASP A 156 -13.53 -5.51 2.66
C ASP A 156 -13.58 -7.04 2.41
N ALA A 157 -12.93 -7.83 3.28
CA ALA A 157 -13.02 -9.29 3.24
C ALA A 157 -14.39 -9.80 3.71
N LEU A 158 -15.09 -9.05 4.56
CA LEU A 158 -16.43 -9.39 5.06
C LEU A 158 -17.55 -9.06 4.07
N GLU A 159 -17.34 -8.11 3.15
CA GLU A 159 -18.35 -7.76 2.14
C GLU A 159 -18.31 -8.73 0.94
N THR A 160 -17.11 -9.21 0.59
CA THR A 160 -16.93 -10.22 -0.48
C THR A 160 -17.46 -11.62 -0.08
N ALA A 161 -17.50 -11.94 1.23
CA ALA A 161 -18.08 -13.17 1.75
C ALA A 161 -19.62 -13.15 1.88
N ARG A 162 -20.27 -12.03 1.52
CA ARG A 162 -21.73 -11.84 1.61
C ARG A 162 -22.45 -11.79 0.26
N ALA A 163 -21.76 -11.99 -0.86
CA ALA A 163 -22.45 -12.18 -2.13
C ALA A 163 -23.09 -13.58 -2.17
N PRO A 164 -24.43 -13.72 -2.27
CA PRO A 164 -25.04 -15.02 -2.44
C PRO A 164 -24.74 -15.53 -3.85
N GLU A 165 -24.45 -16.82 -3.96
CA GLU A 165 -24.47 -17.56 -5.22
C GLU A 165 -25.81 -17.28 -5.90
N ARG A 166 -25.77 -16.59 -7.04
CA ARG A 166 -26.92 -16.52 -7.93
C ARG A 166 -26.97 -17.82 -8.71
N GLN A 167 -28.09 -18.53 -8.55
CA GLN A 167 -28.53 -19.66 -9.37
C GLN A 167 -28.55 -19.32 -10.86
#